data_AF-W7T5W7-F1
#
_entry.id   AF-W7T5W7-F1
#
_cell.length_a   1.000
_cell.length_b   1.000
_cell.length_c   1.000
_cell.angle_alpha   90.00
_cell.angle_beta   90.00
_cell.angle_gamma   90.00
#
_symmetry.space_group_name_H-M   'P 1'
#
loop_
_entity.id
_entity.type
_entity.pdbx_description
1 polymer ?
#
loop_
_entity_poly.entity_id
_entity_poly.type
_entity_poly.pdbx_seq_one_letter_code
_entity_poly.pdbx_strand_id
1 'polypeptide(L)'
;MPDATDFRLARDLELPAFAHVDNDWFGRAVEGLETEGPLGPWITYIHCLGLDTSTWHTIARTGGKVSISCLIEQTLGMGRPAIQAAIDHAVATGPSADAVSLGAVDLFSQMRTAFALQRGSLHQAEASAPVSAREILRMATLGGVEAAHVDDMVGSLTPGRKAGVVVLNGRTLNVGPECASFTP
;
A
#
# COMPACT_ATOMS: atom_id res chain seq x y z
N MET A 1 -9.45 11.24 12.68
CA MET A 1 -9.07 12.36 11.82
C MET A 1 -7.57 12.53 11.90
N PRO A 2 -6.86 12.80 10.79
CA PRO A 2 -5.50 13.32 10.86
C PRO A 2 -5.46 14.55 11.76
N ASP A 3 -4.59 14.54 12.77
CA ASP A 3 -4.49 15.59 13.79
C ASP A 3 -3.03 16.07 13.89
N ALA A 4 -2.85 17.39 13.89
CA ALA A 4 -1.53 18.00 13.92
C ALA A 4 -0.77 17.73 15.22
N THR A 5 -1.48 17.64 16.35
CA THR A 5 -0.90 17.38 17.66
C THR A 5 -0.38 15.95 17.73
N ASP A 6 -1.19 14.98 17.29
CA ASP A 6 -0.79 13.57 17.27
C ASP A 6 0.40 13.32 16.34
N PHE A 7 0.42 13.93 15.15
CA PHE A 7 1.55 13.78 14.23
C PHE A 7 2.85 14.44 14.73
N ARG A 8 2.76 15.60 15.41
CA ARG A 8 3.91 16.21 16.09
C ARG A 8 4.41 15.33 17.22
N LEU A 9 3.50 14.80 18.04
CA LEU A 9 3.86 13.91 19.13
C LEU A 9 4.55 12.65 18.60
N ALA A 10 4.03 12.04 17.53
CA ALA A 10 4.64 10.88 16.89
C ALA A 10 6.06 11.20 16.39
N ARG A 11 6.25 12.35 15.73
CA ARG A 11 7.57 12.83 15.30
C ARG A 11 8.53 13.01 16.48
N ASP A 12 8.09 13.72 17.52
CA ASP A 12 8.91 14.08 18.67
C ASP A 12 9.28 12.85 19.52
N LEU A 13 8.47 11.78 19.45
CA LEU A 13 8.75 10.47 20.04
C LEU A 13 9.47 9.49 19.09
N GLU A 14 9.77 9.90 17.85
CA GLU A 14 10.36 9.06 16.81
C GLU A 14 9.54 7.78 16.53
N LEU A 15 8.22 7.89 16.56
CA LEU A 15 7.28 6.80 16.33
C LEU A 15 6.55 6.94 14.98
N PRO A 16 6.28 5.80 14.30
CA PRO A 16 5.34 5.77 13.20
C PRO A 16 3.92 6.21 13.60
N ALA A 17 3.24 6.94 12.71
CA ALA A 17 1.84 7.29 12.85
C ALA A 17 1.01 6.69 11.71
N PHE A 18 -0.18 6.19 12.04
CA PHE A 18 -1.12 5.62 11.07
C PHE A 18 -2.44 6.37 11.15
N ALA A 19 -2.92 6.88 10.01
CA ALA A 19 -4.14 7.68 9.97
C ALA A 19 -5.05 7.28 8.81
N HIS A 20 -6.33 7.09 9.12
CA HIS A 20 -7.37 6.86 8.12
C HIS A 20 -7.62 8.13 7.30
N VAL A 21 -7.59 7.98 5.97
CA VAL A 21 -7.88 9.02 4.97
C VAL A 21 -8.83 8.42 3.94
N ASP A 22 -10.08 8.26 4.35
CA ASP A 22 -11.05 7.39 3.66
C ASP A 22 -11.63 8.01 2.39
N ASN A 23 -11.50 9.33 2.21
CA ASN A 23 -12.03 10.09 1.08
C ASN A 23 -11.37 11.47 0.95
N ASP A 24 -11.72 12.20 -0.11
CA ASP A 24 -11.17 13.53 -0.40
C ASP A 24 -11.34 14.54 0.75
N TRP A 25 -12.42 14.46 1.53
CA TRP A 25 -12.60 15.38 2.67
C TRP A 25 -11.51 15.19 3.73
N PHE A 26 -11.09 13.95 4.01
CA PHE A 26 -9.92 13.69 4.83
C PHE A 26 -8.63 14.12 4.13
N GLY A 27 -8.54 13.95 2.80
CA GLY A 27 -7.40 14.41 2.00
C GLY A 27 -7.15 15.92 2.12
N ARG A 28 -8.20 16.73 2.01
CA ARG A 28 -8.16 18.18 2.26
C ARG A 28 -7.73 18.53 3.68
N ALA A 29 -8.15 17.74 4.67
CA ALA A 29 -7.68 17.93 6.03
C ALA A 29 -6.16 17.72 6.11
N VAL A 30 -5.62 16.68 5.46
CA VAL A 30 -4.16 16.45 5.36
C VAL A 30 -3.48 17.62 4.66
N GLU A 31 -3.98 18.10 3.52
CA GLU A 31 -3.43 19.28 2.84
C GLU A 31 -3.37 20.51 3.76
N GLY A 32 -4.43 20.77 4.52
CA GLY A 32 -4.49 21.89 5.46
C GLY A 32 -3.41 21.85 6.55
N LEU A 33 -3.02 20.64 6.98
CA LEU A 33 -1.99 20.46 8.01
C LEU A 33 -0.60 20.84 7.52
N GLU A 34 -0.35 20.80 6.22
CA GLU A 34 0.98 20.95 5.65
C GLU A 34 1.69 22.25 6.08
N THR A 35 0.95 23.36 6.09
CA THR A 35 1.49 24.69 6.45
C THR A 35 2.09 24.72 7.85
N GLU A 36 1.59 23.88 8.75
CA GLU A 36 2.06 23.82 10.14
C GLU A 36 3.26 22.87 10.34
N GLY A 37 3.70 22.17 9.28
CA GLY A 37 4.81 21.22 9.29
C GLY A 37 4.69 19.94 10.16
N PRO A 38 3.49 19.39 10.48
CA PRO A 38 3.37 18.15 11.23
C PRO A 38 3.43 16.91 10.32
N LEU A 39 3.46 17.07 8.99
CA LEU A 39 3.48 15.95 8.04
C LEU A 39 4.91 15.49 7.75
N GLY A 40 5.09 14.20 7.50
CA GLY A 40 6.42 13.69 7.15
C GLY A 40 6.48 12.19 6.86
N PRO A 41 7.71 11.65 6.72
CA PRO A 41 7.92 10.28 6.26
C PRO A 41 7.59 9.20 7.30
N TRP A 42 7.29 9.58 8.54
CA TRP A 42 6.84 8.70 9.62
C TRP A 42 5.34 8.42 9.59
N ILE A 43 4.60 8.97 8.61
CA ILE A 43 3.15 8.82 8.52
C ILE A 43 2.79 7.83 7.42
N THR A 44 1.90 6.88 7.75
CA THR A 44 1.20 6.02 6.82
C THR A 44 -0.28 6.38 6.77
N TYR A 45 -0.76 6.74 5.59
CA TYR A 45 -2.17 7.05 5.33
C TYR A 45 -2.90 5.78 4.87
N ILE A 46 -4.04 5.49 5.49
CA ILE A 46 -4.82 4.28 5.24
C ILE A 46 -5.95 4.59 4.26
N HIS A 47 -6.17 3.69 3.30
CA HIS A 47 -7.14 3.73 2.20
C HIS A 47 -6.81 4.70 1.05
N CYS A 48 -6.79 6.00 1.34
CA CYS A 48 -6.54 7.06 0.35
C CYS A 48 -7.46 7.00 -0.88
N LEU A 49 -8.74 6.67 -0.68
CA LEU A 49 -9.71 6.46 -1.76
C LEU A 49 -10.16 7.80 -2.35
N GLY A 50 -10.09 7.94 -3.67
CA GLY A 50 -10.65 9.09 -4.38
C GLY A 50 -10.08 10.45 -3.96
N LEU A 51 -8.84 10.49 -3.44
CA LEU A 51 -8.17 11.75 -3.12
C LEU A 51 -7.85 12.53 -4.39
N ASP A 52 -7.92 13.85 -4.30
CA ASP A 52 -7.45 14.73 -5.36
C ASP A 52 -5.93 14.66 -5.57
N THR A 53 -5.50 14.99 -6.79
CA THR A 53 -4.08 15.03 -7.19
C THR A 53 -3.25 15.93 -6.28
N SER A 54 -3.80 17.04 -5.77
CA SER A 54 -3.11 17.93 -4.82
C SER A 54 -2.77 17.22 -3.50
N THR A 55 -3.62 16.31 -3.04
CA THR A 55 -3.39 15.55 -1.81
C THR A 55 -2.28 14.54 -2.05
N TRP A 56 -2.27 13.87 -3.20
CA TRP A 56 -1.17 12.98 -3.59
C TRP A 56 0.17 13.70 -3.70
N HIS A 57 0.21 14.91 -4.27
CA HIS A 57 1.41 15.74 -4.26
C HIS A 57 1.88 16.09 -2.85
N THR A 58 0.95 16.33 -1.92
CA THR A 58 1.26 16.59 -0.51
C THR A 58 1.87 15.36 0.16
N ILE A 59 1.25 14.19 0.00
CA ILE A 59 1.76 12.92 0.53
C ILE A 59 3.17 12.63 -0.03
N ALA A 60 3.35 12.75 -1.35
CA ALA A 60 4.63 12.49 -2.00
C ALA A 60 5.73 13.44 -1.50
N ARG A 61 5.46 14.75 -1.42
CA ARG A 61 6.44 15.75 -1.01
C ARG A 61 6.81 15.64 0.47
N THR A 62 5.86 15.29 1.33
CA THR A 62 6.13 15.06 2.75
C THR A 62 6.76 13.69 3.02
N GLY A 63 6.80 12.80 2.02
CA GLY A 63 7.39 11.48 2.12
C GLY A 63 6.49 10.46 2.80
N GLY A 64 5.20 10.74 2.95
CA GLY A 64 4.23 9.82 3.53
C GLY A 64 4.12 8.50 2.76
N LYS A 65 3.59 7.48 3.43
CA LYS A 65 3.36 6.14 2.89
C LYS A 65 1.88 5.84 2.82
N VAL A 66 1.49 4.79 2.09
CA VAL A 66 0.08 4.41 1.94
C VAL A 66 -0.13 2.93 2.26
N SER A 67 -1.22 2.64 2.97
CA SER A 67 -1.72 1.29 3.23
C SER A 67 -3.09 1.13 2.55
N ILE A 68 -3.20 0.18 1.62
CA ILE A 68 -4.43 -0.06 0.84
C ILE A 68 -5.02 -1.43 1.21
N SER A 69 -6.30 -1.48 1.55
CA SER A 69 -7.00 -2.72 1.92
C SER A 69 -8.03 -3.11 0.87
N CYS A 70 -7.58 -3.40 -0.35
CA CYS A 70 -8.44 -3.58 -1.52
C CYS A 70 -9.64 -4.52 -1.28
N LEU A 71 -9.43 -5.62 -0.56
CA LEU A 71 -10.51 -6.55 -0.25
C LEU A 71 -11.61 -5.91 0.62
N ILE A 72 -11.21 -5.23 1.70
CA ILE A 72 -12.16 -4.57 2.60
C ILE A 72 -12.81 -3.38 1.90
N GLU A 73 -12.02 -2.56 1.21
CA GLU A 73 -12.51 -1.39 0.46
C GLU A 73 -13.60 -1.78 -0.54
N GLN A 74 -13.45 -2.91 -1.25
CA GLN A 74 -14.51 -3.40 -2.14
C GLN A 74 -15.67 -4.06 -1.40
N THR A 75 -15.39 -4.82 -0.35
CA THR A 75 -16.44 -5.49 0.44
C THR A 75 -17.40 -4.49 1.08
N LEU A 76 -16.88 -3.33 1.50
CA LEU A 76 -17.64 -2.26 2.12
C LEU A 76 -18.11 -1.17 1.13
N GLY A 77 -17.79 -1.30 -0.16
CA GLY A 77 -18.19 -0.33 -1.18
C GLY A 77 -17.59 1.06 -0.98
N MET A 78 -16.36 1.16 -0.43
CA MET A 78 -15.73 2.42 -0.05
C MET A 78 -15.23 3.24 -1.26
N GLY A 79 -15.05 2.61 -2.42
CA GLY A 79 -14.61 3.28 -3.65
C GLY A 79 -13.54 2.49 -4.39
N ARG A 80 -12.90 3.13 -5.37
CA ARG A 80 -11.82 2.50 -6.14
C ARG A 80 -10.51 2.50 -5.32
N PRO A 81 -9.84 1.35 -5.14
CA PRO A 81 -8.57 1.28 -4.42
C PRO A 81 -7.51 2.19 -5.06
N ALA A 82 -6.73 2.84 -4.21
CA ALA A 82 -5.83 3.93 -4.61
C ALA A 82 -4.50 3.48 -5.26
N ILE A 83 -4.48 2.30 -5.90
CA ILE A 83 -3.25 1.68 -6.41
C ILE A 83 -2.62 2.54 -7.52
N GLN A 84 -3.39 2.90 -8.55
CA GLN A 84 -2.83 3.68 -9.67
C GLN A 84 -2.34 5.05 -9.21
N ALA A 85 -3.12 5.73 -8.37
CA ALA A 85 -2.76 7.06 -7.90
C ALA A 85 -1.45 7.04 -7.10
N ALA A 86 -1.25 6.02 -6.25
CA ALA A 86 0.02 5.86 -5.55
C ALA A 86 1.20 5.58 -6.49
N ILE A 87 1.00 4.75 -7.53
CA ILE A 87 2.01 4.49 -8.57
C ILE A 87 2.37 5.77 -9.32
N ASP A 88 1.38 6.52 -9.78
CA ASP A 88 1.55 7.74 -10.58
C ASP A 88 2.32 8.83 -9.82
N HIS A 89 2.21 8.85 -8.48
CA HIS A 89 2.88 9.81 -7.60
C HIS A 89 4.14 9.25 -6.92
N ALA A 90 4.57 8.04 -7.29
CA ALA A 90 5.73 7.36 -6.71
C ALA A 90 5.68 7.26 -5.16
N VAL A 91 4.47 7.07 -4.61
CA VAL A 91 4.25 6.92 -3.17
C VAL A 91 4.35 5.45 -2.77
N ALA A 92 5.23 5.15 -1.83
CA ALA A 92 5.40 3.80 -1.32
C ALA A 92 4.10 3.28 -0.69
N THR A 93 3.72 2.08 -1.11
CA THR A 93 2.40 1.53 -0.83
C THR A 93 2.49 0.05 -0.45
N GLY A 94 1.75 -0.35 0.59
CA GLY A 94 1.62 -1.73 1.05
C GLY A 94 0.17 -2.22 1.03
N PRO A 95 -0.09 -3.49 0.69
CA PRO A 95 -1.40 -4.11 0.88
C PRO A 95 -1.66 -4.38 2.38
N SER A 96 -2.91 -4.26 2.80
CA SER A 96 -3.36 -4.51 4.17
C SER A 96 -4.59 -5.42 4.21
N ALA A 97 -4.71 -6.20 5.28
CA ALA A 97 -5.92 -6.97 5.58
C ALA A 97 -7.00 -6.12 6.26
N ASP A 98 -6.60 -5.01 6.90
CA ASP A 98 -7.48 -4.12 7.66
C ASP A 98 -8.35 -4.88 8.67
N ALA A 99 -9.67 -4.70 8.69
CA ALA A 99 -10.56 -5.39 9.63
C ALA A 99 -10.65 -6.90 9.34
N VAL A 100 -9.94 -7.70 10.13
CA VAL A 100 -9.87 -9.17 10.00
C VAL A 100 -11.21 -9.91 10.14
N SER A 101 -12.23 -9.25 10.69
CA SER A 101 -13.60 -9.78 10.78
C SER A 101 -14.38 -9.70 9.46
N LEU A 102 -13.88 -8.95 8.48
CA LEU A 102 -14.59 -8.61 7.25
C LEU A 102 -13.93 -9.18 5.99
N GLY A 103 -12.74 -9.78 6.09
CA GLY A 103 -11.99 -10.25 4.94
C GLY A 103 -10.88 -11.23 5.26
N ALA A 104 -10.25 -11.74 4.20
CA ALA A 104 -9.12 -12.66 4.30
C ALA A 104 -7.89 -11.96 4.88
N VAL A 105 -7.27 -12.60 5.87
CA VAL A 105 -6.06 -12.07 6.54
C VAL A 105 -4.76 -12.39 5.79
N ASP A 106 -4.82 -13.24 4.77
CA ASP A 106 -3.63 -13.66 4.03
C ASP A 106 -3.23 -12.68 2.92
N LEU A 107 -1.94 -12.35 2.85
CA LEU A 107 -1.42 -11.41 1.85
C LEU A 107 -1.54 -11.94 0.40
N PHE A 108 -1.67 -13.24 0.19
CA PHE A 108 -1.90 -13.77 -1.16
C PHE A 108 -3.27 -13.38 -1.69
N SER A 109 -4.30 -13.40 -0.84
CA SER A 109 -5.63 -12.89 -1.17
C SER A 109 -5.60 -11.39 -1.40
N GLN A 110 -4.89 -10.63 -0.56
CA GLN A 110 -4.73 -9.18 -0.78
C GLN A 110 -4.04 -8.87 -2.12
N MET A 111 -2.93 -9.57 -2.44
CA MET A 111 -2.23 -9.44 -3.72
C MET A 111 -3.12 -9.79 -4.93
N ARG A 112 -3.84 -10.92 -4.87
CA ARG A 112 -4.75 -11.34 -5.96
C ARG A 112 -5.85 -10.31 -6.19
N THR A 113 -6.44 -9.79 -5.11
CA THR A 113 -7.48 -8.77 -5.18
C THR A 113 -6.94 -7.47 -5.78
N ALA A 114 -5.81 -6.98 -5.30
CA ALA A 114 -5.15 -5.80 -5.85
C ALA A 114 -4.83 -5.95 -7.35
N PHE A 115 -4.26 -7.09 -7.75
CA PHE A 115 -3.94 -7.38 -9.15
C PHE A 115 -5.19 -7.37 -10.05
N ALA A 116 -6.24 -8.08 -9.64
CA ALA A 116 -7.46 -8.23 -10.42
C ALA A 116 -8.21 -6.90 -10.58
N LEU A 117 -8.40 -6.18 -9.47
CA LEU A 117 -9.11 -4.89 -9.48
C LEU A 117 -8.36 -3.84 -10.29
N GLN A 118 -7.04 -3.75 -10.12
CA GLN A 118 -6.24 -2.77 -10.82
C GLN A 118 -6.26 -3.01 -12.33
N ARG A 119 -6.05 -4.26 -12.78
CA ARG A 119 -6.12 -4.59 -14.21
C ARG A 119 -7.52 -4.40 -14.78
N GLY A 120 -8.55 -4.83 -14.05
CA GLY A 120 -9.94 -4.63 -14.47
C GLY A 120 -10.26 -3.16 -14.69
N SER A 121 -9.82 -2.30 -13.77
CA SER A 121 -10.05 -0.87 -13.87
C SER A 121 -9.25 -0.20 -15.00
N LEU A 122 -8.01 -0.62 -15.24
CA LEU A 122 -7.22 -0.12 -16.37
C LEU A 122 -7.81 -0.53 -17.72
N HIS A 123 -8.36 -1.75 -17.84
CA HIS A 123 -9.07 -2.16 -19.06
C HIS A 123 -10.33 -1.33 -19.30
N GLN A 124 -11.10 -1.03 -18.25
CA GLN A 124 -12.28 -0.15 -18.36
C GLN A 124 -11.92 1.28 -18.81
N ALA A 125 -10.72 1.74 -18.45
CA ALA A 125 -10.20 3.05 -18.86
C ALA A 125 -9.42 3.01 -20.19
N GLU A 126 -9.40 1.87 -20.90
CA GLU A 126 -8.62 1.66 -22.13
C GLU A 126 -7.12 2.01 -21.99
N ALA A 127 -6.57 1.88 -20.77
CA ALA A 127 -5.18 2.20 -20.47
C ALA A 127 -4.24 1.03 -20.83
N SER A 128 -3.10 1.34 -21.45
CA SER A 128 -2.20 0.35 -22.08
C SER A 128 -1.16 -0.30 -21.16
N ALA A 129 -1.10 0.06 -19.87
CA ALA A 129 -0.07 -0.39 -18.94
C ALA A 129 -0.65 -1.11 -17.71
N PRO A 130 -1.02 -2.40 -17.81
CA PRO A 130 -1.55 -3.14 -16.68
C PRO A 130 -0.45 -3.45 -15.66
N VAL A 131 -0.78 -3.34 -14.36
CA VAL A 131 0.12 -3.77 -13.28
C VAL A 131 0.53 -5.24 -13.47
N SER A 132 1.81 -5.51 -13.26
CA SER A 132 2.42 -6.83 -13.34
C SER A 132 2.36 -7.55 -12.00
N ALA A 133 2.44 -8.89 -12.02
CA ALA A 133 2.56 -9.68 -10.79
C ALA A 133 3.82 -9.32 -9.99
N ARG A 134 4.89 -8.87 -10.67
CA ARG A 134 6.13 -8.41 -10.04
C ARG A 134 5.92 -7.11 -9.25
N GLU A 135 5.17 -6.17 -9.79
CA GLU A 135 4.85 -4.91 -9.10
C GLU A 135 3.96 -5.17 -7.88
N ILE A 136 2.96 -6.05 -7.99
CA ILE A 136 2.14 -6.45 -6.84
C ILE A 136 2.98 -7.16 -5.77
N LEU A 137 3.91 -8.04 -6.16
CA LEU A 137 4.82 -8.68 -5.21
C LEU A 137 5.76 -7.67 -4.54
N ARG A 138 6.26 -6.68 -5.30
CA ARG A 138 7.06 -5.58 -4.74
C ARG A 138 6.25 -4.76 -3.73
N MET A 139 5.00 -4.44 -4.06
CA MET A 139 4.07 -3.75 -3.17
C MET A 139 3.85 -4.55 -1.87
N ALA A 140 3.66 -5.88 -1.97
CA ALA A 140 3.46 -6.76 -0.82
C ALA A 140 4.72 -7.07 -0.01
N THR A 141 5.91 -6.70 -0.49
CA THR A 141 7.19 -6.93 0.19
C THR A 141 7.83 -5.61 0.57
N LEU A 142 8.60 -5.00 -0.34
CA LEU A 142 9.29 -3.72 -0.13
C LEU A 142 8.30 -2.60 0.22
N GLY A 143 7.23 -2.44 -0.56
CA GLY A 143 6.22 -1.42 -0.30
C GLY A 143 5.51 -1.59 1.05
N GLY A 144 5.25 -2.85 1.44
CA GLY A 144 4.65 -3.21 2.72
C GLY A 144 5.54 -2.89 3.91
N VAL A 145 6.85 -3.16 3.82
CA VAL A 145 7.78 -2.83 4.93
C VAL A 145 8.06 -1.34 5.02
N GLU A 146 8.04 -0.61 3.89
CA GLU A 146 8.14 0.86 3.87
C GLU A 146 6.90 1.50 4.52
N ALA A 147 5.70 1.00 4.21
CA ALA A 147 4.45 1.46 4.83
C ALA A 147 4.28 0.98 6.29
N ALA A 148 4.99 -0.07 6.70
CA ALA A 148 5.00 -0.52 8.09
C ALA A 148 6.17 0.09 8.91
N HIS A 149 7.02 0.92 8.30
CA HIS A 149 8.20 1.54 8.92
C HIS A 149 9.19 0.53 9.52
N VAL A 150 9.42 -0.56 8.80
CA VAL A 150 10.36 -1.65 9.18
C VAL A 150 11.28 -2.06 8.02
N ASP A 151 11.43 -1.19 7.03
CA ASP A 151 12.22 -1.39 5.81
C ASP A 151 13.74 -1.40 6.05
N ASP A 152 14.20 -0.93 7.21
CA ASP A 152 15.56 -1.08 7.70
C ASP A 152 15.83 -2.51 8.21
N MET A 153 14.80 -3.19 8.72
CA MET A 153 14.91 -4.51 9.33
C MET A 153 14.62 -5.68 8.38
N VAL A 154 13.64 -5.55 7.48
CA VAL A 154 13.09 -6.66 6.66
C VAL A 154 12.78 -6.22 5.22
N GLY A 155 12.15 -7.09 4.43
CA GLY A 155 11.61 -6.77 3.09
C GLY A 155 12.51 -7.15 1.92
N SER A 156 13.78 -7.46 2.16
CA SER A 156 14.71 -7.96 1.14
C SER A 156 15.66 -9.02 1.70
N LEU A 157 16.13 -9.91 0.82
CA LEU A 157 17.20 -10.86 1.13
C LEU A 157 18.56 -10.14 1.00
N THR A 158 18.88 -9.31 1.99
CA THR A 158 20.10 -8.51 2.04
C THR A 158 20.86 -8.81 3.34
N PRO A 159 22.18 -9.08 3.29
CA PRO A 159 22.98 -9.30 4.50
C PRO A 159 22.81 -8.18 5.52
N GLY A 160 22.69 -8.53 6.80
CA GLY A 160 22.45 -7.59 7.89
C GLY A 160 20.97 -7.37 8.23
N ARG A 161 20.02 -7.72 7.34
CA ARG A 161 18.58 -7.67 7.62
C ARG A 161 18.09 -8.94 8.32
N LYS A 162 16.96 -8.85 9.02
CA LYS A 162 16.28 -10.00 9.64
C LYS A 162 15.75 -10.96 8.57
N ALA A 163 15.87 -12.25 8.83
CA ALA A 163 15.47 -13.32 7.90
C ALA A 163 13.94 -13.56 7.90
N GLY A 164 13.17 -12.58 7.40
CA GLY A 164 11.75 -12.76 7.09
C GLY A 164 11.55 -13.46 5.75
N VAL A 165 11.53 -14.79 5.74
CA VAL A 165 11.47 -15.60 4.50
C VAL A 165 10.22 -16.46 4.48
N VAL A 166 9.56 -16.50 3.32
CA VAL A 166 8.50 -17.46 3.01
C VAL A 166 8.97 -18.35 1.87
N VAL A 167 8.95 -19.66 2.07
CA VAL A 167 9.29 -20.65 1.02
C VAL A 167 8.00 -21.15 0.39
N LEU A 168 7.90 -21.05 -0.93
CA LEU A 168 6.73 -21.48 -1.69
C LEU A 168 7.00 -22.83 -2.36
N ASN A 169 6.05 -23.76 -2.21
CA ASN A 169 6.09 -25.02 -2.93
C ASN A 169 5.41 -24.85 -4.28
N GLY A 170 6.19 -24.75 -5.37
CA GLY A 170 5.67 -24.63 -6.74
C GLY A 170 4.91 -25.86 -7.23
N ARG A 171 5.10 -27.01 -6.58
CA ARG A 171 4.61 -28.31 -7.05
C ARG A 171 3.19 -28.65 -6.59
N THR A 172 2.51 -27.73 -5.92
CA THR A 172 1.13 -27.96 -5.50
C THR A 172 0.16 -27.77 -6.66
N LEU A 173 -0.95 -28.50 -6.67
CA LEU A 173 -1.90 -28.53 -7.79
C LEU A 173 -2.42 -27.15 -8.20
N ASN A 174 -2.59 -26.24 -7.23
CA ASN A 174 -3.10 -24.89 -7.43
C ASN A 174 -2.08 -23.89 -7.99
N VAL A 175 -0.83 -24.32 -8.24
CA VAL A 175 0.24 -23.52 -8.85
C VAL A 175 0.56 -24.01 -10.26
N GLY A 176 -0.07 -25.11 -10.70
CA GLY A 176 0.11 -25.72 -12.00
C GLY A 176 -0.79 -25.16 -13.11
N PRO A 177 -0.42 -25.39 -14.39
CA PRO A 177 0.81 -26.06 -14.80
C PRO A 177 2.02 -25.13 -14.65
N GLU A 178 3.12 -25.65 -14.08
CA GLU A 178 4.40 -24.95 -14.13
C GLU A 178 4.83 -24.87 -15.60
N CYS A 179 5.17 -23.67 -16.10
CA CYS A 179 5.86 -23.55 -17.37
C CYS A 179 7.28 -24.10 -17.14
N ALA A 180 7.49 -25.38 -17.45
CA ALA A 180 8.79 -26.04 -17.35
C ALA A 180 9.76 -25.43 -18.38
N SER A 181 10.35 -24.28 -18.06
CA SER A 181 11.45 -23.69 -18.83
C SER A 181 12.68 -23.38 -17.98
N PHE A 182 12.77 -23.93 -16.77
CA PHE A 182 14.07 -24.10 -16.09
C PHE A 182 14.74 -25.35 -16.64
N THR A 183 15.30 -25.23 -17.84
CA THR A 183 16.41 -26.10 -18.25
C THR A 183 17.65 -25.63 -17.47
N PRO A 184 18.38 -26.54 -16.78
CA PRO A 184 19.59 -26.19 -16.06
C PRO A 184 20.70 -25.64 -16.96
#